data_AF-A0AA89BW80-F1
#
_entry.id   AF-A0AA89BW80-F1
#
_cell.length_a   1.000
_cell.length_b   1.000
_cell.length_c   1.000
_cell.angle_alpha   90.00
_cell.angle_beta   90.00
_cell.angle_gamma   90.00
#
_symmetry.space_group_name_H-M   'P 1'
#
loop_
_entity.id
_entity.type
_entity.pdbx_description
1 polymer ?
#
loop_
_entity_poly.entity_id
_entity_poly.type
_entity_poly.pdbx_seq_one_letter_code
_entity_poly.pdbx_strand_id
1 'polypeptide(L)'
;MRSIKSSRGRGMGEAQIAVWLYSMPATSEINCAMQEATDSKYQTSEQHAESSRSRIMRDNDDTGSFLNFLREHSPFTEDPNLRNIKTGEVADKASNCDEAKTVGEEIIKKMKNTSVMDYSLKRREQIVWMSLKSKEAKETLCQTIDPQLMFQ
;
A
#
# COMPACT_ATOMS: atom_id res chain seq x y z
N MET A 1 -25.62 -2.33 -7.38
CA MET A 1 -24.40 -2.88 -8.02
C MET A 1 -24.11 -4.28 -7.48
N ARG A 2 -23.44 -5.17 -8.25
CA ARG A 2 -23.07 -6.51 -7.75
C ARG A 2 -21.89 -6.41 -6.77
N SER A 3 -21.90 -7.22 -5.72
CA SER A 3 -20.88 -7.24 -4.66
C SER A 3 -19.47 -7.56 -5.18
N ILE A 4 -18.47 -6.85 -4.65
CA ILE A 4 -17.02 -7.07 -4.85
C ILE A 4 -16.59 -8.50 -4.50
N LYS A 5 -17.38 -9.25 -3.70
CA LYS A 5 -17.10 -10.64 -3.35
C LYS A 5 -16.97 -11.60 -4.55
N SER A 6 -17.40 -11.19 -5.75
CA SER A 6 -17.29 -12.00 -6.97
C SER A 6 -16.04 -11.72 -7.83
N SER A 7 -15.10 -10.88 -7.39
CA SER A 7 -13.94 -10.47 -8.21
C SER A 7 -12.71 -11.39 -8.13
N ARG A 8 -12.71 -12.41 -7.27
CA ARG A 8 -11.70 -13.49 -7.25
C ARG A 8 -12.12 -14.76 -8.02
N GLY A 9 -13.24 -14.70 -8.75
CA GLY A 9 -13.67 -15.78 -9.66
C GLY A 9 -13.05 -15.66 -11.05
N ARG A 10 -13.07 -16.75 -11.83
CA ARG A 10 -12.61 -16.78 -13.23
C ARG A 10 -13.29 -15.66 -14.04
N GLY A 11 -12.53 -14.66 -14.49
CA GLY A 11 -13.02 -13.65 -15.45
C GLY A 11 -12.55 -12.21 -15.24
N MET A 12 -11.92 -11.88 -14.11
CA MET A 12 -11.42 -10.52 -13.84
C MET A 12 -9.90 -10.54 -13.57
N GLY A 13 -9.11 -10.06 -14.53
CA GLY A 13 -7.68 -9.86 -14.36
C GLY A 13 -7.34 -8.64 -13.51
N GLU A 14 -6.12 -8.55 -13.00
CA GLU A 14 -5.68 -7.47 -12.10
C GLU A 14 -5.90 -6.07 -12.67
N ALA A 15 -5.67 -5.87 -13.97
CA ALA A 15 -5.92 -4.59 -14.62
C ALA A 15 -7.40 -4.18 -14.57
N GLN A 16 -8.32 -5.12 -14.76
CA GLN A 16 -9.76 -4.86 -14.70
C GLN A 16 -10.21 -4.59 -13.27
N ILE A 17 -9.62 -5.30 -12.29
CA ILE A 17 -9.82 -5.03 -10.86
C ILE A 17 -9.35 -3.61 -10.51
N ALA A 18 -8.17 -3.20 -10.98
CA ALA A 18 -7.62 -1.88 -10.74
C ALA A 18 -8.53 -0.78 -11.33
N VAL A 19 -8.93 -0.92 -12.60
CA VAL A 19 -9.87 0.02 -13.23
C VAL A 19 -11.16 0.14 -12.41
N TRP A 20 -11.73 -0.97 -11.95
CA TRP A 20 -12.90 -0.95 -11.08
C TRP A 20 -12.63 -0.24 -9.75
N LEU A 21 -11.54 -0.59 -9.06
CA LEU A 21 -11.19 -0.03 -7.76
C LEU A 21 -11.03 1.49 -7.83
N TYR A 22 -10.36 2.00 -8.87
CA TYR A 22 -10.15 3.44 -9.03
C TYR A 22 -11.37 4.19 -9.58
N SER A 23 -12.22 3.55 -10.38
CA SER A 23 -13.41 4.19 -10.96
C SER A 23 -14.63 4.17 -10.03
N MET A 24 -14.70 3.21 -9.09
CA MET A 24 -15.86 3.04 -8.22
C MET A 24 -16.20 4.28 -7.38
N PRO A 25 -15.26 4.94 -6.68
CA PRO A 25 -15.58 6.14 -5.90
C PRO A 25 -16.18 7.25 -6.76
N ALA A 26 -15.54 7.57 -7.89
CA ALA A 26 -15.97 8.62 -8.80
C ALA A 26 -17.34 8.32 -9.43
N THR A 27 -17.56 7.08 -9.87
CA THR A 27 -18.85 6.68 -10.46
C THR A 27 -19.97 6.63 -9.42
N SER A 28 -19.66 6.30 -8.16
CA SER A 28 -20.61 6.35 -7.05
C SER A 28 -21.06 7.77 -6.76
N GLU A 29 -20.13 8.73 -6.67
CA GLU A 29 -20.45 10.15 -6.47
C GLU A 29 -21.33 10.71 -7.60
N ILE A 30 -20.97 10.45 -8.86
CA ILE A 30 -21.76 10.87 -10.03
C ILE A 30 -23.16 10.25 -9.98
N ASN A 31 -23.27 8.98 -9.62
CA ASN A 31 -24.56 8.30 -9.49
C ASN A 31 -25.42 8.91 -8.38
N CYS A 32 -24.84 9.22 -7.22
CA CYS A 32 -25.55 9.93 -6.14
C CYS A 32 -26.05 11.31 -6.62
N ALA A 33 -25.18 12.11 -7.24
CA ALA A 33 -25.53 13.43 -7.75
C ALA A 33 -26.65 13.38 -8.81
N MET A 34 -26.62 12.39 -9.70
CA MET A 34 -27.68 12.18 -10.70
C MET A 34 -29.02 11.81 -10.06
N GLN A 35 -29.02 11.02 -9.00
CA GLN A 35 -30.25 10.67 -8.26
C GLN A 35 -30.84 11.89 -7.56
N GLU A 36 -30.00 12.74 -6.97
CA GLU A 36 -30.43 14.01 -6.37
C GLU A 36 -31.01 14.95 -7.42
N ALA A 37 -30.36 15.06 -8.59
CA ALA A 37 -30.82 15.93 -9.69
C ALA A 37 -32.15 15.48 -10.32
N THR A 38 -32.42 14.18 -10.34
CA THR A 38 -33.60 13.59 -10.97
C THR A 38 -34.72 13.25 -9.98
N ASP A 39 -34.50 13.53 -8.69
CA ASP A 39 -35.31 13.09 -7.53
C ASP A 39 -35.65 11.58 -7.56
N SER A 40 -34.86 10.81 -8.32
CA SER A 40 -34.97 9.38 -8.48
C SER A 40 -34.11 8.72 -7.41
N LYS A 41 -34.63 8.68 -6.19
CA LYS A 41 -33.90 8.12 -5.05
C LYS A 41 -33.70 6.62 -5.21
N TYR A 42 -32.46 6.16 -5.04
CA TYR A 42 -32.17 4.74 -4.95
C TYR A 42 -32.97 4.11 -3.81
N GLN A 43 -33.90 3.23 -4.16
CA GLN A 43 -34.64 2.42 -3.20
C GLN A 43 -33.84 1.14 -2.91
N THR A 44 -33.43 0.99 -1.66
CA THR A 44 -32.75 -0.22 -1.20
C THR A 44 -33.74 -1.37 -1.18
N SER A 45 -33.69 -2.21 -2.21
CA SER A 45 -34.35 -3.52 -2.24
C SER A 45 -33.59 -4.52 -1.36
N GLU A 46 -34.21 -5.64 -1.01
CA GLU A 46 -33.55 -6.76 -0.30
C GLU A 46 -32.30 -7.27 -1.06
N GLN A 47 -32.31 -7.13 -2.39
CA GLN A 47 -31.17 -7.41 -3.27
C GLN A 47 -30.00 -6.42 -3.12
N HIS A 48 -30.21 -5.31 -2.40
CA HIS A 48 -29.27 -4.23 -2.14
C HIS A 48 -29.10 -4.01 -0.63
N ALA A 49 -29.12 -5.10 0.14
CA ALA A 49 -28.93 -5.07 1.60
C ALA A 49 -27.64 -4.35 2.03
N GLU A 50 -26.63 -4.28 1.16
CA GLU A 50 -25.38 -3.56 1.41
C GLU A 50 -25.57 -2.04 1.51
N SER A 51 -26.43 -1.44 0.66
CA SER A 51 -26.64 0.01 0.65
C SER A 51 -27.73 0.45 1.64
N SER A 52 -28.11 -0.42 2.57
CA SER A 52 -29.07 -0.07 3.62
C SER A 52 -28.54 1.09 4.48
N ARG A 53 -29.45 1.96 4.93
CA ARG A 53 -29.10 3.14 5.72
C ARG A 53 -28.24 2.82 6.95
N SER A 54 -28.49 1.69 7.60
CA SER A 54 -27.73 1.24 8.76
C SER A 54 -26.28 0.86 8.42
N ARG A 55 -26.04 0.25 7.24
CA ARG A 55 -24.70 -0.09 6.78
C ARG A 55 -23.94 1.13 6.30
N ILE A 56 -24.57 2.02 5.54
CA ILE A 56 -23.97 3.31 5.15
C ILE A 56 -23.53 4.09 6.41
N MET A 57 -24.39 4.14 7.43
CA MET A 57 -24.06 4.84 8.67
C MET A 57 -22.89 4.19 9.40
N ARG A 58 -22.81 2.86 9.44
CA ARG A 58 -21.69 2.13 10.03
C ARG A 58 -20.40 2.32 9.24
N ASP A 59 -20.45 2.22 7.91
CA ASP A 59 -19.28 2.43 7.05
C ASP A 59 -18.71 3.85 7.23
N ASN A 60 -19.58 4.85 7.38
CA ASN A 60 -19.16 6.22 7.69
C ASN A 60 -18.50 6.34 9.07
N ASP A 61 -19.05 5.69 10.09
CA ASP A 61 -18.51 5.69 11.46
C ASP A 61 -17.16 4.95 11.53
N ASP A 62 -17.06 3.79 10.87
CA ASP A 62 -15.82 3.01 10.73
C ASP A 62 -14.75 3.80 9.96
N THR A 63 -15.15 4.49 8.88
CA THR A 63 -14.25 5.37 8.11
C THR A 63 -13.76 6.52 8.98
N GLY A 64 -14.64 7.15 9.76
CA GLY A 64 -14.28 8.20 10.71
C GLY A 64 -13.29 7.70 11.76
N SER A 65 -13.55 6.54 12.34
CA SER A 65 -12.69 5.89 13.33
C SER A 65 -11.31 5.58 12.76
N PHE A 66 -11.25 5.04 11.54
CA PHE A 66 -10.00 4.75 10.84
C PHE A 66 -9.21 6.03 10.52
N LEU A 67 -9.90 7.09 10.06
CA LEU A 67 -9.27 8.38 9.79
C LEU A 67 -8.72 9.03 11.08
N ASN A 68 -9.44 8.93 12.20
CA ASN A 68 -8.96 9.42 13.49
C ASN A 68 -7.71 8.65 13.93
N PHE A 69 -7.72 7.32 13.82
CA PHE A 69 -6.54 6.49 14.08
C PHE A 69 -5.35 6.91 13.22
N LEU A 70 -5.55 7.11 11.91
CA LEU A 70 -4.48 7.56 11.01
C LEU A 70 -4.01 8.99 11.28
N ARG A 71 -4.86 9.87 11.81
CA ARG A 71 -4.45 11.22 12.22
C ARG A 71 -3.51 11.17 13.42
N GLU A 72 -3.80 10.32 14.41
CA GLU A 72 -2.97 10.14 15.60
C GLU A 72 -1.70 9.34 15.32
N HIS A 73 -1.78 8.37 14.40
CA HIS A 73 -0.70 7.44 14.05
C HIS A 73 -0.32 7.55 12.57
N SER A 74 -0.14 8.78 12.08
CA SER A 74 0.17 8.99 10.66
C SER A 74 1.46 8.28 10.28
N PRO A 75 1.42 7.34 9.32
CA PRO A 75 2.63 6.68 8.82
C PRO A 75 3.52 7.64 7.99
N PHE A 76 3.02 8.86 7.70
CA PHE A 76 3.70 9.90 6.95
C PHE A 76 4.02 11.12 7.82
N THR A 77 4.12 10.94 9.14
CA THR A 77 4.67 11.98 10.03
C THR A 77 6.08 12.35 9.54
N GLU A 78 6.48 13.62 9.70
CA GLU A 78 7.83 14.10 9.37
C GLU A 78 8.88 13.43 10.29
N ASP A 79 9.21 12.18 10.01
CA ASP A 79 10.33 11.44 10.58
C ASP A 79 11.51 11.65 9.63
N PRO A 80 12.66 12.21 10.08
CA PRO A 80 13.85 12.34 9.24
C PRO A 80 14.43 10.97 8.83
N ASN A 81 13.97 9.87 9.44
CA ASN A 81 14.45 8.54 9.13
C ASN A 81 13.56 7.84 8.08
N LEU A 82 14.20 7.27 7.06
CA LEU A 82 13.53 6.43 6.08
C LEU A 82 13.02 5.14 6.75
N ARG A 83 11.74 4.78 6.56
CA ARG A 83 11.13 3.59 7.15
C ARG A 83 10.39 2.75 6.12
N ASN A 84 10.51 1.42 6.24
CA ASN A 84 9.73 0.49 5.43
C ASN A 84 8.28 0.38 5.92
N ILE A 85 7.32 0.74 5.09
CA ILE A 85 5.87 0.70 5.43
C ILE A 85 5.39 -0.73 5.70
N LYS A 86 5.99 -1.75 5.05
CA LYS A 86 5.57 -3.15 5.20
C LYS A 86 6.07 -3.78 6.50
N THR A 87 7.33 -3.51 6.89
CA THR A 87 7.98 -4.17 8.03
C THR A 87 8.14 -3.26 9.24
N GLY A 88 7.98 -1.94 9.08
CA GLY A 88 8.26 -0.95 10.11
C GLY A 88 9.76 -0.72 10.37
N GLU A 89 10.66 -1.37 9.62
CA GLU A 89 12.11 -1.24 9.84
C GLU A 89 12.61 0.14 9.43
N VAL A 90 13.39 0.76 10.31
CA VAL A 90 14.08 2.03 10.06
C VAL A 90 15.37 1.75 9.30
N ALA A 91 15.60 2.52 8.24
CA ALA A 91 16.74 2.38 7.37
C ALA A 91 18.06 2.72 8.06
N ASP A 92 19.12 2.06 7.62
CA ASP A 92 20.48 2.42 8.01
C ASP A 92 20.92 3.70 7.28
N LYS A 93 21.87 4.46 7.86
CA LYS A 93 22.39 5.72 7.28
C LYS A 93 23.01 5.56 5.89
N ALA A 94 23.33 4.32 5.50
CA ALA A 94 23.89 3.98 4.21
C ALA A 94 22.85 3.76 3.10
N SER A 95 21.55 3.64 3.44
CA SER A 95 20.50 3.43 2.44
C SER A 95 20.00 4.77 1.92
N ASN A 96 19.89 4.92 0.61
CA ASN A 96 19.45 6.14 -0.07
C ASN A 96 18.32 5.83 -1.08
N CYS A 97 17.34 5.02 -0.65
CA CYS A 97 16.27 4.53 -1.53
C CYS A 97 15.35 5.67 -2.02
N ASP A 98 15.21 6.71 -1.21
CA ASP A 98 14.46 7.94 -1.46
C ASP A 98 15.05 8.79 -2.59
N GLU A 99 16.38 8.76 -2.76
CA GLU A 99 17.11 9.50 -3.80
C GLU A 99 17.20 8.75 -5.15
N ALA A 100 16.44 7.66 -5.32
CA ALA A 100 16.49 6.80 -6.51
C ALA A 100 16.37 7.55 -7.84
N LYS A 101 15.50 8.58 -7.88
CA LYS A 101 15.30 9.40 -9.07
C LYS A 101 16.56 10.22 -9.39
N THR A 102 17.12 10.91 -8.41
CA THR A 102 18.31 11.75 -8.57
C THR A 102 19.50 10.93 -9.03
N VAL A 103 19.76 9.78 -8.38
CA VAL A 103 20.83 8.85 -8.76
C VAL A 103 20.60 8.28 -10.17
N GLY A 104 19.35 7.93 -10.50
CA GLY A 104 18.99 7.48 -11.85
C GLY A 104 19.28 8.53 -12.93
N GLU A 105 18.96 9.79 -12.68
CA GLU A 105 19.26 10.90 -13.58
C GLU A 105 20.77 11.11 -13.76
N GLU A 106 21.57 10.96 -12.71
CA GLU A 106 23.03 10.99 -12.80
C GLU A 106 23.59 9.86 -13.65
N ILE A 107 23.08 8.64 -13.49
CA ILE A 107 23.46 7.49 -14.31
C ILE A 107 23.13 7.76 -15.78
N ILE A 108 21.92 8.27 -16.07
CA ILE A 108 21.50 8.61 -17.44
C ILE A 108 22.40 9.70 -18.04
N LYS A 109 22.79 10.71 -17.26
CA LYS A 109 23.74 11.74 -17.71
C LYS A 109 25.09 11.14 -18.10
N LYS A 110 25.60 10.16 -17.34
CA LYS A 110 26.85 9.45 -17.67
C LYS A 110 26.70 8.60 -18.94
N MET A 111 25.52 8.07 -19.21
CA MET A 111 25.25 7.27 -20.42
C MET A 111 25.19 8.10 -21.71
N LYS A 112 24.86 9.40 -21.64
CA LYS A 112 24.53 10.26 -22.80
C LYS A 112 25.62 10.33 -23.89
N ASN A 113 26.87 9.96 -23.60
CA ASN A 113 28.00 10.02 -24.53
C ASN A 113 28.77 8.70 -24.65
N THR A 114 28.17 7.58 -24.25
CA THR A 114 28.78 6.24 -24.35
C THR A 114 27.94 5.33 -25.21
N SER A 115 28.59 4.48 -26.00
CA SER A 115 27.92 3.39 -26.72
C SER A 115 27.25 2.44 -25.72
N VAL A 116 26.04 1.98 -26.06
CA VAL A 116 25.24 1.08 -25.19
C VAL A 116 25.99 -0.20 -24.85
N MET A 117 26.84 -0.69 -25.75
CA MET A 117 27.61 -1.92 -25.58
C MET A 117 28.83 -1.74 -24.66
N ASP A 118 29.33 -0.51 -24.51
CA ASP A 118 30.55 -0.21 -23.75
C ASP A 118 30.24 0.24 -22.32
N TYR A 119 29.00 0.67 -22.06
CA TYR A 119 28.60 1.19 -20.75
C TYR A 119 28.18 0.05 -19.81
N SER A 120 28.99 -0.19 -18.78
CA SER A 120 28.68 -1.15 -17.71
C SER A 120 28.22 -0.44 -16.45
N LEU A 121 27.01 -0.77 -15.99
CA LEU A 121 26.43 -0.26 -14.74
C LEU A 121 27.19 -0.81 -13.52
N LYS A 122 27.82 0.07 -12.76
CA LYS A 122 28.54 -0.30 -11.54
C LYS A 122 27.61 -0.29 -10.34
N ARG A 123 27.62 -1.37 -9.54
CA ARG A 123 26.81 -1.51 -8.32
C ARG A 123 27.03 -0.39 -7.30
N ARG A 124 28.25 0.15 -7.22
CA ARG A 124 28.59 1.28 -6.33
C ARG A 124 27.92 2.61 -6.71
N GLU A 125 27.49 2.74 -7.97
CA GLU A 125 26.84 3.94 -8.50
C GLU A 125 25.32 3.80 -8.46
N GLN A 126 24.82 2.61 -8.15
CA GLN A 126 23.40 2.33 -7.95
C GLN A 126 23.00 2.65 -6.51
N ILE A 127 21.71 2.88 -6.31
CA ILE A 127 21.13 3.06 -4.98
C ILE A 127 21.32 1.83 -4.08
N VAL A 128 21.49 2.10 -2.80
CA VAL A 128 21.53 1.10 -1.74
C VAL A 128 20.12 0.92 -1.18
N TRP A 129 19.47 -0.18 -1.60
CA TRP A 129 18.18 -0.60 -1.08
C TRP A 129 18.23 -0.95 0.41
N MET A 130 17.17 -0.63 1.17
CA MET A 130 17.06 -0.98 2.60
C MET A 130 17.26 -2.48 2.87
N SER A 131 16.80 -3.34 1.95
CA SER A 131 16.85 -4.81 2.10
C SER A 131 18.17 -5.46 1.70
N LEU A 132 19.15 -4.71 1.16
CA LEU A 132 20.41 -5.29 0.68
C LEU A 132 21.36 -5.68 1.82
N LYS A 133 21.21 -5.05 2.98
CA LYS A 133 21.73 -5.61 4.21
C LYS A 133 20.61 -6.45 4.80
N SER A 134 20.43 -7.67 4.29
CA SER A 134 19.93 -8.72 5.17
C SER A 134 20.91 -8.71 6.35
N LYS A 135 20.53 -8.04 7.44
CA LYS A 135 21.04 -8.43 8.74
C LYS A 135 20.78 -9.93 8.74
N GLU A 136 21.85 -10.72 8.73
CA GLU A 136 21.80 -12.09 9.21
C GLU A 136 20.79 -12.07 10.34
N ALA A 137 19.72 -12.87 10.18
CA ALA A 137 18.61 -12.89 11.11
C ALA A 137 19.21 -12.69 12.49
N LYS A 138 18.86 -11.60 13.18
CA LYS A 138 19.20 -11.51 14.60
C LYS A 138 18.64 -12.80 15.13
N GLU A 139 19.55 -13.71 15.44
CA GLU A 139 19.28 -14.96 16.09
C GLU A 139 18.63 -14.48 17.36
N THR A 140 17.31 -14.38 17.34
CA THR A 140 16.52 -14.38 18.54
C THR A 140 17.03 -15.63 19.19
N LEU A 141 17.87 -15.46 20.22
CA LEU A 141 18.36 -16.54 21.04
C LEU A 141 17.10 -17.27 21.45
N CYS A 142 16.75 -18.30 20.68
CA CYS A 142 15.73 -19.25 21.01
C CYS A 142 16.44 -20.01 22.12
N GLN A 143 16.35 -19.46 23.33
CA GLN A 143 16.68 -20.22 24.50
C GLN A 143 15.74 -21.40 24.42
N THR A 144 16.28 -22.55 24.03
CA THR A 144 15.58 -23.82 24.09
C THR A 144 15.30 -24.04 25.57
N ILE A 145 14.13 -23.59 26.02
CA ILE A 145 13.65 -23.86 27.37
C ILE A 145 13.25 -25.32 27.37
N ASP A 146 14.05 -26.15 28.04
CA ASP A 146 13.74 -27.55 28.28
C ASP A 146 12.49 -27.65 29.17
N PRO A 147 11.37 -28.21 28.67
CA PRO A 147 10.13 -28.31 29.43
C PRO A 147 10.27 -29.17 30.71
N GLN A 148 11.26 -30.07 30.78
CA GLN A 148 11.48 -30.89 31.97
C GLN A 148 12.09 -30.11 33.15
N LEU A 149 12.76 -28.99 32.88
CA LEU A 149 13.34 -28.11 33.91
C LEU A 149 12.34 -27.10 34.50
N MET A 150 11.12 -26.98 33.94
CA MET A 150 10.12 -26.01 34.42
C MET A 150 9.25 -26.48 35.60
N PHE A 151 9.27 -27.77 35.94
CA PHE A 151 8.37 -28.35 36.96
C PHE A 151 9.10 -29.11 38.08
N GLN A 152 10.37 -28.78 38.34
CA GLN A 152 11.13 -29.35 39.45
C GLN A 152 10.99 -28.53 40.73
#